data_AF-A0A1Y4KUJ9-F1
#
_entry.id   AF-A0A1Y4KUJ9-F1
#
_cell.length_a   1.000
_cell.length_b   1.000
_cell.length_c   1.000
_cell.angle_alpha   90.00
_cell.angle_beta   90.00
_cell.angle_gamma   90.00
#
_symmetry.space_group_name_H-M   'P 1'
#
loop_
_entity.id
_entity.type
_entity.pdbx_description
1 polymer ?
#
loop_
_entity_poly.entity_id
_entity_poly.type
_entity_poly.pdbx_seq_one_letter_code
_entity_poly.pdbx_strand_id
1 'polypeptide(L)'
;MKAMNKQEFLAALQAGLNGLPRGDIQHWVEFYREMVEDRMEDGMSEEEAVAALGPVRDLVAQILSETPLPRLVHEKVKPKRPMKAWEIILLVLGSPVWVPLACAAVLVLLAGYAVLWACIITLYAVDLTAALGGLAGLVGSLLLASSGELAARVFLLGAGLACLGLAVLLFFVFNQISVWILRLSKKALLALKFRFVQKEAV
;
A
#
# COMPACT_ATOMS: atom_id res chain seq x y z
N MET A 1 36.12 -14.51 -8.25
CA MET A 1 34.82 -15.22 -8.26
C MET A 1 35.13 -16.70 -8.18
N LYS A 2 34.50 -17.44 -7.26
CA LYS A 2 34.69 -18.89 -7.18
C LYS A 2 34.11 -19.49 -8.48
N ALA A 3 34.91 -20.24 -9.22
CA ALA A 3 34.40 -20.99 -10.37
C ALA A 3 33.36 -21.99 -9.84
N MET A 4 32.15 -21.92 -10.39
CA MET A 4 31.06 -22.83 -10.03
C MET A 4 31.15 -24.04 -10.96
N ASN A 5 31.10 -25.24 -10.40
CA ASN A 5 30.97 -26.44 -11.21
C ASN A 5 29.52 -26.59 -11.72
N LYS A 6 29.30 -27.51 -12.65
CA LYS A 6 27.98 -27.77 -13.26
C LYS A 6 26.88 -28.02 -12.22
N GLN A 7 27.18 -28.78 -11.18
CA GLN A 7 26.20 -29.12 -10.14
C GLN A 7 25.82 -27.90 -9.29
N GLU A 8 26.80 -27.10 -8.88
CA GLU A 8 26.60 -25.84 -8.15
C GLU A 8 25.80 -24.84 -8.99
N PHE A 9 26.04 -24.77 -10.30
CA PHE A 9 25.31 -23.93 -11.24
C PHE A 9 23.83 -24.34 -11.34
N LEU A 10 23.54 -25.61 -11.63
CA LEU A 10 22.17 -26.10 -11.77
C LEU A 10 21.38 -26.01 -10.45
N ALA A 11 22.04 -26.27 -9.32
CA ALA A 11 21.43 -26.11 -8.00
C ALA A 11 21.09 -24.64 -7.70
N ALA A 12 21.98 -23.70 -8.06
CA ALA A 12 21.73 -22.27 -7.90
C ALA A 12 20.61 -21.77 -8.84
N LEU A 13 20.54 -22.28 -10.08
CA LEU A 13 19.48 -21.98 -11.03
C LEU A 13 18.13 -22.46 -10.51
N GLN A 14 18.05 -23.71 -10.04
CA GLN A 14 16.83 -24.27 -9.45
C GLN A 14 16.37 -23.48 -8.22
N ALA A 15 17.30 -23.06 -7.36
CA ALA A 15 16.99 -22.24 -6.18
C ALA A 15 16.46 -20.86 -6.58
N GLY A 16 17.03 -20.23 -7.61
CA GLY A 16 16.59 -18.93 -8.15
C GLY A 16 15.21 -18.99 -8.82
N LEU A 17 14.87 -20.13 -9.42
CA LEU A 17 13.60 -20.34 -10.14
C LEU A 17 12.46 -20.90 -9.27
N ASN A 18 12.63 -21.03 -7.95
CA ASN A 18 11.63 -21.56 -7.01
C ASN A 18 10.27 -20.79 -6.97
N GLY A 19 10.15 -19.67 -7.71
CA GLY A 19 8.90 -18.95 -7.93
C GLY A 19 8.05 -19.44 -9.11
N LEU A 20 8.56 -20.37 -9.92
CA LEU A 20 7.89 -20.92 -11.10
C LEU A 20 7.19 -22.26 -10.82
N PRO A 21 6.23 -22.68 -11.65
CA PRO A 21 5.69 -24.03 -11.62
C PRO A 21 6.79 -25.09 -11.73
N ARG A 22 6.66 -26.21 -10.99
CA ARG A 22 7.67 -27.29 -10.98
C ARG A 22 8.06 -27.81 -12.36
N GLY A 23 7.11 -27.87 -13.29
CA GLY A 23 7.36 -28.28 -14.68
C GLY A 23 8.25 -27.29 -15.44
N ASP A 24 8.04 -25.99 -15.23
CA ASP A 24 8.84 -24.93 -15.87
C ASP A 24 10.26 -24.90 -15.28
N ILE A 25 10.40 -25.09 -13.95
CA ILE A 25 11.71 -25.19 -13.30
C ILE A 25 12.51 -26.36 -13.90
N GLN A 26 11.89 -27.53 -14.07
CA GLN A 26 12.55 -28.70 -14.66
C GLN A 26 12.95 -28.45 -16.11
N HIS A 27 12.07 -27.83 -16.91
CA HIS A 27 12.36 -27.48 -18.30
C HIS A 27 13.58 -26.57 -18.43
N TRP A 28 13.65 -25.50 -17.64
CA TRP A 28 14.79 -24.59 -17.67
C TRP A 28 16.08 -25.22 -17.16
N VAL A 29 16.01 -25.98 -16.06
CA VAL A 29 17.18 -26.70 -15.54
C VAL A 29 17.72 -27.69 -16.56
N GLU A 30 16.85 -28.37 -17.30
CA GLU A 30 17.27 -29.32 -18.34
C GLU A 30 17.83 -28.62 -19.58
N PHE A 31 17.20 -27.54 -20.03
CA PHE A 31 17.71 -26.73 -21.14
C PHE A 31 19.13 -26.21 -20.89
N TYR A 32 19.38 -25.67 -19.70
CA TYR A 32 20.73 -25.19 -19.35
C TYR A 32 21.70 -26.35 -19.04
N ARG A 33 21.21 -27.53 -18.64
CA ARG A 33 22.05 -28.73 -18.52
C ARG A 33 22.56 -29.15 -19.90
N GLU A 34 21.69 -29.25 -20.90
CA GLU A 34 22.05 -29.59 -22.29
C GLU A 34 23.06 -28.57 -22.83
N MET A 35 22.84 -27.27 -22.62
CA MET A 35 23.78 -26.22 -23.05
C MET A 35 25.18 -26.33 -22.41
N VAL A 36 25.28 -26.80 -21.17
CA VAL A 36 26.59 -27.04 -20.52
C VAL A 36 27.22 -28.31 -21.09
N GLU A 37 26.43 -29.37 -21.32
CA GLU A 37 26.89 -30.63 -21.87
C GLU A 37 27.45 -30.47 -23.29
N ASP A 38 26.74 -29.77 -24.19
CA ASP A 38 27.20 -29.47 -25.55
C ASP A 38 28.59 -28.80 -25.54
N ARG A 39 28.81 -27.86 -24.62
CA ARG A 39 30.09 -27.14 -24.50
C ARG A 39 31.20 -28.01 -23.95
N MET A 40 30.87 -28.95 -23.07
CA MET A 40 31.84 -29.93 -22.58
C MET A 40 32.22 -30.94 -23.69
N GLU A 41 31.27 -31.31 -24.54
CA GLU A 41 31.52 -32.14 -25.73
C GLU A 41 32.42 -31.44 -26.75
N ASP A 42 32.32 -30.12 -26.87
CA ASP A 42 33.23 -29.26 -27.66
C ASP A 42 34.64 -29.12 -27.05
N GLY A 43 34.92 -29.79 -25.92
CA GLY A 43 36.24 -29.86 -25.29
C GLY A 43 36.52 -28.79 -24.23
N MET A 44 35.50 -28.05 -23.77
CA MET A 44 35.64 -27.10 -22.66
C MET A 44 35.63 -27.82 -21.30
N SER A 45 36.35 -27.29 -20.32
CA SER A 45 36.20 -27.74 -18.92
C SER A 45 34.83 -27.31 -18.35
N GLU A 46 34.36 -27.99 -17.30
CA GLU A 46 33.05 -27.69 -16.67
C GLU A 46 32.96 -26.23 -16.22
N GLU A 47 34.04 -25.71 -15.66
CA GLU A 47 34.12 -24.35 -15.15
C GLU A 47 34.08 -23.32 -16.28
N GLU A 48 34.69 -23.62 -17.43
CA GLU A 48 34.68 -22.76 -18.61
C GLU A 48 33.30 -22.78 -19.30
N ALA A 49 32.67 -23.95 -19.39
CA ALA A 49 31.33 -24.10 -19.95
C ALA A 49 30.28 -23.31 -19.14
N VAL A 50 30.36 -23.36 -17.80
CA VAL A 50 29.50 -22.58 -16.91
C VAL A 50 29.81 -21.07 -16.99
N ALA A 51 31.09 -20.70 -17.04
CA ALA A 51 31.48 -19.29 -17.16
C ALA A 51 30.99 -18.65 -18.47
N ALA A 52 30.92 -19.42 -19.56
CA ALA A 52 30.45 -18.95 -20.86
C ALA A 52 28.94 -18.63 -20.89
N LEU A 53 28.14 -19.22 -20.00
CA LEU A 53 26.70 -18.95 -19.87
C LEU A 53 26.40 -17.68 -19.08
N GLY A 54 27.39 -17.13 -18.38
CA GLY A 54 27.25 -15.92 -17.57
C GLY A 54 26.69 -16.18 -16.15
N PRO A 55 26.38 -15.10 -15.41
CA PRO A 55 26.01 -15.22 -14.00
C PRO A 55 24.61 -15.83 -13.84
N VAL A 56 24.48 -16.85 -12.98
CA VAL A 56 23.18 -17.49 -12.64
C VAL A 56 22.10 -16.45 -12.31
N ARG A 57 22.47 -15.39 -11.59
CA ARG A 57 21.54 -14.32 -11.19
C ARG A 57 20.92 -13.63 -12.39
N ASP A 58 21.70 -13.40 -13.44
CA ASP A 58 21.26 -12.66 -14.62
C ASP A 58 20.38 -13.56 -15.50
N LEU A 59 20.72 -14.86 -15.60
CA LEU A 59 19.87 -15.87 -16.24
C LEU A 59 18.51 -16.02 -15.52
N VAL A 60 18.51 -16.08 -14.19
CA VAL A 60 17.27 -16.12 -13.40
C VAL A 60 16.43 -14.87 -13.63
N ALA A 61 17.06 -13.68 -13.65
CA ALA A 61 16.35 -12.43 -13.90
C ALA A 61 15.75 -12.39 -15.31
N GLN A 62 16.47 -12.89 -16.31
CA GLN A 62 16.00 -12.99 -17.68
C GLN A 62 14.78 -13.92 -17.79
N ILE A 63 14.89 -15.15 -17.29
CA ILE A 63 13.80 -16.15 -17.31
C ILE A 63 12.55 -15.62 -16.59
N LEU A 64 12.72 -14.98 -15.44
CA LEU A 64 11.61 -14.39 -14.70
C LEU A 64 10.99 -13.17 -15.42
N SER A 65 11.78 -12.41 -16.17
CA SER A 65 11.28 -11.27 -16.95
C SER A 65 10.50 -11.70 -18.19
N GLU A 66 10.87 -12.82 -18.80
CA GLU A 66 10.18 -13.42 -19.95
C GLU A 66 8.94 -14.22 -19.52
N THR A 67 8.85 -14.59 -18.23
CA THR A 67 7.68 -15.28 -17.69
C THR A 67 6.53 -14.28 -17.45
N PRO A 68 5.35 -14.47 -18.07
CA PRO A 68 4.21 -13.59 -17.87
C PRO A 68 3.72 -13.63 -16.42
N LEU A 69 3.59 -12.46 -15.79
CA LEU A 69 3.13 -12.26 -14.41
C LEU A 69 1.91 -13.11 -13.98
N PRO A 70 0.88 -13.33 -14.84
CA PRO A 70 -0.25 -14.19 -14.48
C PRO A 70 0.14 -15.63 -14.10
N ARG A 71 1.22 -16.18 -14.67
CA ARG A 71 1.71 -17.53 -14.35
C ARG A 71 2.41 -17.57 -12.99
N LEU A 72 3.20 -16.54 -12.68
CA LEU A 72 3.86 -16.37 -11.38
C LEU A 72 2.83 -16.18 -10.25
N VAL A 73 1.76 -15.42 -10.52
CA VAL A 73 0.66 -15.23 -9.56
C VAL A 73 -0.12 -16.53 -9.36
N HIS A 74 -0.43 -17.27 -10.43
CA HIS A 74 -1.16 -18.54 -10.32
C HIS A 74 -0.43 -19.56 -9.43
N GLU A 75 0.88 -19.66 -9.53
CA GLU A 75 1.63 -20.62 -8.70
C GLU A 75 1.71 -20.16 -7.23
N LYS A 76 1.82 -18.86 -6.99
CA LYS A 76 1.81 -18.31 -5.62
C LYS A 76 0.43 -18.39 -4.95
N VAL A 77 -0.64 -18.37 -5.76
CA VAL A 77 -2.04 -18.42 -5.32
C VAL A 77 -2.57 -19.86 -5.25
N LYS A 78 -1.87 -20.85 -5.83
CA LYS A 78 -2.21 -22.26 -5.62
C LYS A 78 -2.20 -22.56 -4.12
N PRO A 79 -3.33 -23.02 -3.55
CA PRO A 79 -3.40 -23.32 -2.14
C PRO A 79 -2.41 -24.45 -1.82
N LYS A 80 -1.51 -24.22 -0.85
CA LYS A 80 -0.50 -25.19 -0.39
C LYS A 80 -1.09 -26.52 0.13
N ARG A 81 -2.41 -26.56 0.37
CA ARG A 81 -3.16 -27.77 0.72
C ARG A 81 -4.44 -27.85 -0.10
N PRO A 82 -4.79 -29.02 -0.65
CA PRO A 82 -6.15 -29.24 -1.13
C PRO A 82 -7.09 -29.18 0.07
N MET A 83 -8.01 -28.21 0.07
CA MET A 83 -9.05 -28.11 1.09
C MET A 83 -9.93 -29.37 1.01
N LYS A 84 -10.19 -30.00 2.15
CA LYS A 84 -11.01 -31.22 2.15
C LYS A 84 -12.46 -30.85 1.84
N ALA A 85 -13.19 -31.71 1.12
CA ALA A 85 -14.57 -31.44 0.73
C ALA A 85 -15.50 -31.04 1.90
N TRP A 86 -15.27 -31.59 3.10
CA TRP A 86 -16.04 -31.24 4.30
C TRP A 86 -15.80 -29.79 4.77
N GLU A 87 -14.59 -29.24 4.61
CA GLU A 87 -14.26 -27.84 4.93
C GLU A 87 -14.98 -26.90 3.99
N ILE A 88 -15.06 -27.25 2.71
CA ILE A 88 -15.79 -26.48 1.69
C ILE A 88 -17.28 -26.48 2.01
N ILE A 89 -17.86 -27.63 2.38
CA ILE A 89 -19.27 -27.74 2.77
C ILE A 89 -19.55 -26.87 4.00
N LEU A 90 -18.69 -26.90 5.02
CA LEU A 90 -18.82 -26.02 6.19
C LEU A 90 -18.67 -24.54 5.85
N LEU A 91 -17.76 -24.20 4.95
CA LEU A 91 -17.55 -22.83 4.52
C LEU A 91 -18.78 -22.29 3.77
N VAL A 92 -19.40 -23.12 2.95
CA VAL A 92 -20.62 -22.79 2.20
C VAL A 92 -21.84 -22.69 3.12
N LEU A 93 -22.03 -23.64 4.04
CA LEU A 93 -23.12 -23.57 5.03
C LEU A 93 -22.93 -22.43 6.04
N GLY A 94 -21.68 -22.10 6.37
CA GLY A 94 -21.34 -20.99 7.25
C GLY A 94 -21.31 -19.64 6.55
N SER A 95 -21.28 -19.60 5.21
CA SER A 95 -21.19 -18.36 4.41
C SER A 95 -22.26 -17.33 4.74
N PRO A 96 -23.53 -17.71 5.00
CA PRO A 96 -24.56 -16.78 5.44
C PRO A 96 -24.23 -16.03 6.73
N VAL A 97 -23.28 -16.53 7.54
CA VAL A 97 -22.89 -15.93 8.81
C VAL A 97 -21.55 -15.18 8.69
N TRP A 98 -20.50 -15.83 8.17
CA TRP A 98 -19.18 -15.20 8.13
C TRP A 98 -19.01 -14.20 6.98
N VAL A 99 -19.71 -14.36 5.85
CA VAL A 99 -19.62 -13.39 4.73
C VAL A 99 -20.22 -12.03 5.13
N PRO A 100 -21.44 -11.96 5.71
CA PRO A 100 -21.96 -10.69 6.21
C PRO A 100 -21.12 -10.10 7.33
N LEU A 101 -20.53 -10.94 8.20
CA LEU A 101 -19.65 -10.47 9.26
C LEU A 101 -18.36 -9.85 8.71
N ALA A 102 -17.74 -10.48 7.72
CA ALA A 102 -16.57 -9.94 7.02
C ALA A 102 -16.93 -8.63 6.29
N CYS A 103 -18.09 -8.58 5.62
CA CYS A 103 -18.60 -7.37 4.98
C CYS A 103 -18.81 -6.24 6.00
N ALA A 104 -19.46 -6.53 7.13
CA ALA A 104 -19.67 -5.57 8.21
C ALA A 104 -18.34 -5.04 8.76
N ALA A 105 -17.33 -5.92 8.95
CA ALA A 105 -16.00 -5.50 9.39
C ALA A 105 -15.35 -4.52 8.39
N VAL A 106 -15.44 -4.78 7.09
CA VAL A 106 -14.94 -3.86 6.05
C VAL A 106 -15.69 -2.53 6.07
N LEU A 107 -17.01 -2.55 6.19
CA LEU A 107 -17.83 -1.35 6.27
C LEU A 107 -17.51 -0.50 7.50
N VAL A 108 -17.25 -1.12 8.65
CA VAL A 108 -16.84 -0.41 9.87
C VAL A 108 -15.48 0.27 9.68
N LEU A 109 -14.52 -0.39 9.03
CA LEU A 109 -13.23 0.21 8.71
C LEU A 109 -13.37 1.39 7.74
N LEU A 110 -14.20 1.24 6.71
CA LEU A 110 -14.49 2.29 5.75
C LEU A 110 -15.20 3.48 6.40
N ALA A 111 -16.18 3.22 7.27
CA ALA A 111 -16.88 4.25 8.03
C ALA A 111 -15.92 5.02 8.95
N GLY A 112 -15.04 4.31 9.67
CA GLY A 112 -14.01 4.95 10.50
C GLY A 112 -13.07 5.85 9.67
N TYR A 113 -12.67 5.41 8.48
CA TYR A 113 -11.88 6.22 7.56
C TYR A 113 -12.64 7.45 7.05
N ALA A 114 -13.92 7.28 6.67
CA ALA A 114 -14.77 8.38 6.24
C ALA A 114 -14.97 9.42 7.34
N VAL A 115 -15.19 9.00 8.60
CA VAL A 115 -15.31 9.90 9.75
C VAL A 115 -14.01 10.68 9.98
N LEU A 116 -12.85 10.05 9.85
CA LEU A 116 -11.56 10.75 9.97
C LEU A 116 -11.43 11.88 8.94
N TRP A 117 -11.78 11.62 7.68
CA TRP A 117 -11.78 12.66 6.65
C TRP A 117 -12.85 13.72 6.88
N ALA A 118 -14.06 13.33 7.28
CA ALA A 118 -15.13 14.26 7.60
C ALA A 118 -14.71 15.25 8.69
N CYS A 119 -14.05 14.77 9.77
CA CYS A 119 -13.51 15.63 10.82
C CYS A 119 -12.47 16.63 10.30
N ILE A 120 -11.59 16.21 9.39
CA ILE A 120 -10.60 17.13 8.79
C ILE A 120 -11.31 18.19 7.96
N ILE A 121 -12.27 17.77 7.12
CA ILE A 121 -13.02 18.68 6.24
C ILE A 121 -13.82 19.69 7.07
N THR A 122 -14.49 19.28 8.15
CA THR A 122 -15.27 20.19 8.98
C THR A 122 -14.40 21.23 9.68
N LEU A 123 -13.20 20.87 10.14
CA LEU A 123 -12.24 21.83 10.70
C LEU A 123 -11.90 22.92 9.68
N TYR A 124 -11.52 22.53 8.46
CA TYR A 124 -11.19 23.51 7.41
C TYR A 124 -12.41 24.27 6.89
N ALA A 125 -13.61 23.68 6.93
CA ALA A 125 -14.85 24.38 6.58
C ALA A 125 -15.14 25.51 7.59
N VAL A 126 -14.96 25.27 8.89
CA VAL A 126 -15.10 26.31 9.92
C VAL A 126 -14.10 27.44 9.68
N ASP A 127 -12.84 27.09 9.41
CA ASP A 127 -11.80 28.07 9.10
C ASP A 127 -12.15 28.95 7.89
N LEU A 128 -12.61 28.31 6.81
CA LEU A 128 -13.05 28.99 5.60
C LEU A 128 -14.25 29.92 5.86
N THR A 129 -15.23 29.48 6.66
CA THR A 129 -16.37 30.34 7.01
C THR A 129 -15.95 31.56 7.83
N ALA A 130 -14.98 31.42 8.73
CA ALA A 130 -14.42 32.54 9.48
C ALA A 130 -13.67 33.52 8.55
N ALA A 131 -12.88 33.00 7.61
CA ALA A 131 -12.16 33.81 6.62
C ALA A 131 -13.12 34.57 5.69
N LEU A 132 -14.13 33.89 5.15
CA LEU A 132 -15.14 34.49 4.28
C LEU A 132 -16.01 35.50 5.04
N GLY A 133 -16.39 35.20 6.28
CA GLY A 133 -17.11 36.13 7.15
C GLY A 133 -16.29 37.39 7.43
N GLY A 134 -14.98 37.23 7.67
CA GLY A 134 -14.05 38.34 7.83
C GLY A 134 -13.96 39.23 6.59
N LEU A 135 -13.81 38.62 5.41
CA LEU A 135 -13.77 39.34 4.14
C LEU A 135 -15.10 40.04 3.83
N ALA A 136 -16.23 39.38 4.08
CA ALA A 136 -17.56 39.96 3.93
C ALA A 136 -17.77 41.15 4.87
N GLY A 137 -17.27 41.09 6.11
CA GLY A 137 -17.28 42.21 7.05
C GLY A 137 -16.48 43.42 6.55
N LEU A 138 -15.30 43.17 5.96
CA LEU A 138 -14.49 44.21 5.33
C LEU A 138 -15.20 44.87 4.16
N VAL A 139 -15.72 44.08 3.22
CA VAL A 139 -16.45 44.60 2.05
C VAL A 139 -17.70 45.34 2.49
N GLY A 140 -18.47 44.79 3.44
CA GLY A 140 -19.63 45.44 4.04
C GLY A 140 -19.29 46.80 4.65
N SER A 141 -18.16 46.91 5.34
CA SER A 141 -17.69 48.19 5.90
C SER A 141 -17.36 49.24 4.83
N LEU A 142 -16.92 48.83 3.64
CA LEU A 142 -16.67 49.72 2.51
C LEU A 142 -17.98 50.17 1.85
N LEU A 143 -18.95 49.26 1.72
CA LEU A 143 -20.26 49.58 1.14
C LEU A 143 -21.06 50.54 2.01
N LEU A 144 -20.97 50.42 3.35
CA LEU A 144 -21.59 51.36 4.28
C LEU A 144 -20.87 52.71 4.38
N ALA A 145 -19.74 52.91 3.68
CA ALA A 145 -19.03 54.19 3.71
C ALA A 145 -19.86 55.35 3.14
N SER A 146 -20.79 55.07 2.23
CA SER A 146 -21.64 56.07 1.58
C SER A 146 -22.95 56.38 2.33
N SER A 147 -23.36 55.55 3.30
CA SER A 147 -24.64 55.69 4.03
C SER A 147 -24.55 56.63 5.25
N GLY A 148 -23.35 57.06 5.65
CA GLY A 148 -23.16 57.97 6.80
C GLY A 148 -23.23 57.32 8.18
N GLU A 149 -23.52 56.01 8.27
CA GLU A 149 -23.60 55.28 9.54
C GLU A 149 -22.22 54.85 10.06
N LEU A 150 -21.52 55.80 10.69
CA LEU A 150 -20.14 55.62 11.13
C LEU A 150 -19.98 54.50 12.19
N ALA A 151 -20.96 54.35 13.09
CA ALA A 151 -20.93 53.32 14.13
C ALA A 151 -20.98 51.89 13.56
N ALA A 152 -21.93 51.63 12.64
CA ALA A 152 -22.08 50.33 12.00
C ALA A 152 -20.85 49.98 11.14
N ARG A 153 -20.27 50.97 10.46
CA ARG A 153 -19.06 50.81 9.65
C ARG A 153 -17.84 50.40 10.48
N VAL A 154 -17.57 51.09 11.59
CA VAL A 154 -16.44 50.76 12.47
C VAL A 154 -16.63 49.39 13.10
N PHE A 155 -17.87 49.05 13.49
CA PHE A 155 -18.18 47.73 14.03
C PHE A 155 -17.93 46.60 13.03
N LEU A 156 -18.43 46.73 11.79
CA LEU A 156 -18.21 45.73 10.74
C LEU A 156 -16.74 45.58 10.35
N LEU A 157 -15.99 46.69 10.33
CA LEU A 157 -14.54 46.66 10.05
C LEU A 157 -13.78 45.93 11.17
N GLY A 158 -14.10 46.24 12.43
CA GLY A 158 -13.50 45.56 13.59
C GLY A 158 -13.87 44.08 13.65
N ALA A 159 -15.14 43.74 13.43
CA ALA A 159 -15.61 42.36 13.37
C ALA A 159 -14.96 41.60 12.20
N GLY A 160 -14.84 42.23 11.03
CA GLY A 160 -14.14 41.67 9.87
C GLY A 160 -12.67 41.35 10.15
N LEU A 161 -11.94 42.31 10.73
CA LEU A 161 -10.54 42.09 11.14
C LEU A 161 -10.41 40.99 12.20
N ALA A 162 -11.31 40.97 13.19
CA ALA A 162 -11.30 39.97 14.25
C ALA A 162 -11.56 38.57 13.69
N CYS A 163 -12.52 38.42 12.76
CA CYS A 163 -12.80 37.15 12.09
C CYS A 163 -11.62 36.68 11.22
N LEU A 164 -10.95 37.58 10.48
CA LEU A 164 -9.75 37.22 9.72
C LEU A 164 -8.58 36.82 10.63
N GLY A 165 -8.35 37.57 11.71
CA GLY A 165 -7.33 37.24 12.70
C GLY A 165 -7.60 35.89 13.36
N LEU A 166 -8.87 35.61 13.69
CA LEU A 166 -9.29 34.33 14.24
C LEU A 166 -9.09 33.18 13.23
N ALA A 167 -9.42 33.39 11.95
CA ALA A 167 -9.18 32.39 10.90
C ALA A 167 -7.70 32.01 10.80
N VAL A 168 -6.78 32.99 10.79
CA VAL A 168 -5.34 32.70 10.77
C VAL A 168 -4.91 31.87 11.98
N LEU A 169 -5.39 32.21 13.18
CA LEU A 169 -5.07 31.46 14.39
C LEU A 169 -5.66 30.03 14.38
N LEU A 170 -6.92 29.89 13.95
CA LEU A 170 -7.60 28.61 13.82
C LEU A 170 -6.91 27.70 12.80
N PHE A 171 -6.45 28.25 11.69
CA PHE A 171 -5.70 27.50 10.69
C PHE A 171 -4.46 26.79 11.28
N PHE A 172 -3.67 27.49 12.10
CA PHE A 172 -2.51 26.88 12.78
C PHE A 172 -2.92 25.78 13.76
N VAL A 173 -3.96 26.03 14.55
CA VAL A 173 -4.48 25.06 15.53
C VAL A 173 -5.05 23.83 14.83
N PHE A 174 -5.85 24.00 13.79
CA PHE A 174 -6.48 22.93 13.03
C PHE A 174 -5.47 22.09 12.25
N ASN A 175 -4.42 22.71 11.71
CA ASN A 175 -3.31 21.97 11.11
C ASN A 175 -2.64 21.05 12.14
N GLN A 176 -2.39 21.54 13.35
CA GLN A 176 -1.81 20.74 14.42
C GLN A 176 -2.74 19.61 14.87
N ILE A 177 -4.03 19.89 15.03
CA ILE A 177 -5.06 18.90 15.38
C ILE A 177 -5.14 17.80 14.30
N SER A 178 -5.14 18.18 13.03
CA SER A 178 -5.19 17.22 11.90
C SER A 178 -4.00 16.27 11.91
N VAL A 179 -2.79 16.80 12.16
CA VAL A 179 -1.58 15.98 12.30
C VAL A 179 -1.68 15.04 13.51
N TRP A 180 -2.22 15.52 14.64
CA TRP A 180 -2.44 14.70 15.83
C TRP A 180 -3.44 13.56 15.59
N ILE A 181 -4.55 13.85 14.93
CA ILE A 181 -5.57 12.86 14.54
C ILE A 181 -4.94 11.76 13.67
N LEU A 182 -4.15 12.15 12.66
CA LEU A 182 -3.47 11.20 11.77
C LEU A 182 -2.38 10.38 12.49
N ARG A 183 -1.69 10.96 13.47
CA ARG A 183 -0.72 10.21 14.29
C ARG A 183 -1.42 9.23 15.23
N LEU A 184 -2.52 9.64 15.86
CA LEU A 184 -3.30 8.80 16.75
C LEU A 184 -3.93 7.64 16.00
N SER A 185 -4.47 7.87 14.80
CA SER A 185 -5.04 6.83 13.95
C SER A 185 -3.98 5.81 13.53
N LYS A 186 -2.78 6.26 13.12
CA LYS A 186 -1.64 5.36 12.85
C LYS A 186 -1.26 4.53 14.07
N LYS A 187 -1.17 5.15 15.25
CA LYS A 187 -0.86 4.43 16.50
C LYS A 187 -1.94 3.39 16.85
N ALA A 188 -3.22 3.73 16.69
CA ALA A 188 -4.33 2.82 16.93
C ALA A 188 -4.30 1.62 15.97
N LEU A 189 -4.05 1.87 14.68
CA LEU A 189 -3.87 0.81 13.67
C LEU A 189 -2.69 -0.10 14.00
N LEU A 190 -1.55 0.47 14.38
CA LEU A 190 -0.37 -0.30 14.78
C LEU A 190 -0.65 -1.12 16.04
N ALA A 191 -1.30 -0.54 17.05
CA ALA A 191 -1.66 -1.24 18.27
C ALA A 191 -2.63 -2.40 17.99
N LEU A 192 -3.61 -2.22 17.11
CA LEU A 192 -4.49 -3.29 16.66
C LEU A 192 -3.69 -4.40 15.98
N LYS A 193 -2.79 -4.04 15.06
CA LYS A 193 -1.91 -5.01 14.38
C LYS A 193 -1.04 -5.78 15.37
N PHE A 194 -0.40 -5.12 16.33
CA PHE A 194 0.43 -5.77 17.35
C PHE A 194 -0.39 -6.74 18.22
N ARG A 195 -1.62 -6.37 18.60
CA ARG A 195 -2.50 -7.25 19.39
C ARG A 195 -2.99 -8.47 18.61
N PHE A 196 -3.19 -8.34 17.29
CA PHE A 196 -3.53 -9.49 16.45
C PHE A 196 -2.33 -10.40 16.23
N VAL A 197 -1.14 -9.85 15.93
CA VAL A 197 0.08 -10.65 15.71
C VAL A 197 0.53 -11.36 16.99
N GLN A 198 0.41 -10.75 18.17
CA GLN A 198 0.74 -11.43 19.44
C GLN A 198 -0.18 -12.61 19.76
N LYS A 199 -1.43 -12.60 19.27
CA LYS A 199 -2.37 -13.70 19.48
C LYS A 199 -2.14 -14.90 18.57
N GLU A 200 -1.38 -14.74 17.49
CA GLU A 200 -1.01 -15.84 16.59
C GLU A 200 0.31 -16.53 17.01
N ALA A 201 1.03 -15.97 17.99
CA ALA A 201 2.32 -16.47 18.47
C ALA A 201 2.24 -17.27 19.79
N VAL A 202 1.03 -17.53 20.31
CA VAL A 202 0.76 -18.35 21.50
C VAL A 202 -0.17 -19.50 21.10
#